data_AF-A0A285JWZ9-F1
#
_entry.id   AF-A0A285JWZ9-F1
#
_cell.length_a   1.000
_cell.length_b   1.000
_cell.length_c   1.000
_cell.angle_alpha   90.00
_cell.angle_beta   90.00
_cell.angle_gamma   90.00
#
_symmetry.space_group_name_H-M   'P 1'
#
loop_
_entity.id
_entity.type
_entity.pdbx_description
1 polymer ?
#
loop_
_entity_poly.entity_id
_entity_poly.type
_entity_poly.pdbx_seq_one_letter_code
_entity_poly.pdbx_strand_id
1 'polypeptide(L)'
;MTTRAASALIAVLLDGNAREDERDDAAMGLSAFDEPAVHAALAQVATDAAESELVAAGAGESLAELWIVRGVVDRTVFERLVPAARAEVVGLVGHRAPMLLPEE
;
A
#
# COMPACT_ATOMS: atom_id res chain seq x y z
N MET A 1 -13.70 -13.28 0.38
CA MET A 1 -14.83 -12.42 0.00
C MET A 1 -14.53 -11.05 0.55
N THR A 2 -14.52 -10.01 -0.29
CA THR A 2 -14.09 -8.67 0.11
C THR A 2 -15.25 -7.91 0.75
N THR A 3 -15.00 -7.13 1.80
CA THR A 3 -16.07 -6.31 2.38
C THR A 3 -16.53 -5.23 1.39
N ARG A 4 -17.79 -4.82 1.46
CA ARG A 4 -18.33 -3.78 0.56
C ARG A 4 -17.56 -2.47 0.66
N ALA A 5 -17.10 -2.12 1.87
CA ALA A 5 -16.32 -0.91 2.12
C ALA A 5 -14.95 -1.00 1.43
N ALA A 6 -14.20 -2.10 1.65
CA ALA A 6 -12.93 -2.32 0.97
C ALA A 6 -13.09 -2.35 -0.56
N SER A 7 -14.13 -2.98 -1.09
CA SER A 7 -14.40 -2.98 -2.54
C SER A 7 -14.64 -1.58 -3.12
N ALA A 8 -15.30 -0.69 -2.38
CA ALA A 8 -15.54 0.68 -2.84
C ALA A 8 -14.24 1.49 -2.88
N LEU A 9 -13.39 1.36 -1.86
CA LEU A 9 -12.09 2.04 -1.80
C LEU A 9 -11.14 1.52 -2.87
N ILE A 10 -11.08 0.19 -3.09
CA ILE A 10 -10.31 -0.40 -4.20
C ILE A 10 -10.77 0.17 -5.54
N ALA A 11 -12.09 0.32 -5.74
CA ALA A 11 -12.62 0.86 -6.99
C ALA A 11 -12.19 2.30 -7.23
N VAL A 12 -12.14 3.14 -6.19
CA VAL A 12 -11.63 4.53 -6.29
C VAL A 12 -10.13 4.52 -6.55
N LEU A 13 -9.35 3.77 -5.77
CA LEU A 13 -7.89 3.69 -5.91
C LEU A 13 -7.46 3.30 -7.34
N LEU A 14 -8.18 2.36 -7.96
CA LEU A 14 -7.87 1.84 -9.29
C LEU A 14 -8.54 2.60 -10.44
N ASP A 15 -9.36 3.62 -10.16
CA ASP A 15 -9.94 4.47 -11.21
C ASP A 15 -8.93 5.55 -11.62
N GLY A 16 -8.28 5.35 -12.77
CA GLY A 16 -7.33 6.32 -13.33
C GLY A 16 -7.93 7.66 -13.74
N ASN A 17 -9.26 7.82 -13.70
CA ASN A 17 -9.92 9.11 -13.92
C ASN A 17 -10.30 9.82 -12.61
N ALA A 18 -10.23 9.13 -11.47
CA ALA A 18 -10.45 9.75 -10.17
C ALA A 18 -9.32 10.75 -9.87
N ARG A 19 -9.62 11.74 -9.03
CA ARG A 19 -8.61 12.73 -8.66
C ARG A 19 -7.53 12.07 -7.82
N GLU A 20 -6.32 12.60 -7.95
CA GLU A 20 -5.15 12.10 -7.22
C GLU A 20 -5.37 12.07 -5.70
N ASP A 21 -5.97 13.11 -5.13
CA ASP A 21 -6.26 13.19 -3.69
C ASP A 21 -7.35 12.21 -3.23
N GLU A 22 -8.38 11.96 -4.05
CA GLU A 22 -9.39 10.94 -3.76
C GLU A 22 -8.79 9.52 -3.78
N ARG A 23 -7.84 9.28 -4.68
CA ARG A 23 -7.13 8.00 -4.79
C ARG A 23 -6.17 7.79 -3.62
N ASP A 24 -5.47 8.83 -3.19
CA ASP A 24 -4.63 8.81 -2.00
C ASP A 24 -5.45 8.55 -0.72
N ASP A 25 -6.56 9.27 -0.53
CA ASP A 25 -7.50 9.03 0.57
C ASP A 25 -8.03 7.58 0.56
N ALA A 26 -8.31 7.03 -0.63
CA ALA A 26 -8.73 5.65 -0.79
C ALA A 26 -7.62 4.67 -0.42
N ALA A 27 -6.38 4.93 -0.82
CA ALA A 27 -5.21 4.14 -0.42
C ALA A 27 -5.07 4.11 1.11
N MET A 28 -5.08 5.27 1.75
CA MET A 28 -4.97 5.42 3.21
C MET A 28 -6.10 4.70 3.95
N GLY A 29 -7.34 4.81 3.47
CA GLY A 29 -8.50 4.13 4.04
C GLY A 29 -8.42 2.60 3.97
N LEU A 30 -7.67 2.05 3.02
CA LEU A 30 -7.54 0.61 2.83
C LEU A 30 -6.68 -0.07 3.91
N SER A 31 -5.84 0.67 4.64
CA SER A 31 -5.06 0.14 5.78
C SER A 31 -5.91 -0.50 6.88
N ALA A 32 -7.21 -0.16 6.95
CA ALA A 32 -8.15 -0.75 7.91
C ALA A 32 -8.64 -2.17 7.55
N PHE A 33 -8.30 -2.68 6.36
CA PHE A 33 -8.87 -3.92 5.82
C PHE A 33 -7.78 -4.95 5.49
N ASP A 34 -7.56 -5.90 6.39
CA ASP A 34 -6.57 -6.97 6.18
C ASP A 34 -7.09 -8.10 5.25
N GLU A 35 -7.35 -7.76 3.99
CA GLU A 35 -7.97 -8.67 3.01
C GLU A 35 -7.05 -8.88 1.79
N PRO A 36 -6.97 -10.10 1.20
CA PRO A 36 -6.08 -10.36 0.07
C PRO A 36 -6.26 -9.42 -1.13
N ALA A 37 -7.49 -9.01 -1.44
CA ALA A 37 -7.78 -8.08 -2.54
C ALA A 37 -7.24 -6.67 -2.26
N VAL A 38 -7.21 -6.25 -0.99
CA VAL A 38 -6.67 -4.96 -0.55
C VAL A 38 -5.16 -4.94 -0.72
N HIS A 39 -4.49 -5.99 -0.23
CA HIS A 39 -3.04 -6.17 -0.43
C HIS A 39 -2.67 -6.14 -1.91
N ALA A 40 -3.44 -6.84 -2.76
CA ALA A 40 -3.19 -6.87 -4.20
C ALA A 40 -3.38 -5.49 -4.87
N ALA A 41 -4.43 -4.75 -4.53
CA ALA A 41 -4.70 -3.43 -5.09
C ALA A 41 -3.63 -2.40 -4.68
N LEU A 42 -3.28 -2.36 -3.39
CA LEU A 42 -2.22 -1.47 -2.89
C LEU A 42 -0.86 -1.83 -3.50
N ALA A 43 -0.53 -3.13 -3.61
CA ALA A 43 0.71 -3.57 -4.25
C ALA A 43 0.76 -3.24 -5.74
N GLN A 44 -0.37 -3.31 -6.45
CA GLN A 44 -0.43 -2.89 -7.84
C GLN A 44 -0.02 -1.43 -7.99
N VAL A 45 -0.61 -0.53 -7.21
CA VAL A 45 -0.34 0.91 -7.23
C VAL A 45 1.08 1.23 -6.75
N ALA A 46 1.49 0.66 -5.61
CA ALA A 46 2.80 0.91 -5.00
C ALA A 46 3.99 0.38 -5.82
N THR A 47 3.74 -0.46 -6.83
CA THR A 47 4.78 -1.01 -7.73
C THR A 47 4.67 -0.49 -9.17
N ASP A 48 3.73 0.42 -9.46
CA ASP A 48 3.55 1.00 -10.78
C ASP A 48 4.39 2.27 -10.95
N ALA A 49 5.41 2.20 -11.82
CA ALA A 49 6.31 3.33 -12.09
C ALA A 49 5.66 4.49 -12.86
N ALA A 50 4.46 4.29 -13.42
CA ALA A 50 3.70 5.36 -14.07
C ALA A 50 2.71 6.05 -13.12
N GLU A 51 2.55 5.54 -11.89
CA GLU A 51 1.67 6.12 -10.90
C GLU A 51 2.25 7.43 -10.34
N SER A 52 1.36 8.29 -9.84
CA SER A 52 1.77 9.45 -9.06
C SER A 52 2.55 9.04 -7.81
N GLU A 53 3.58 9.83 -7.48
CA GLU A 53 4.36 9.66 -6.24
C GLU A 53 3.47 9.75 -5.00
N LEU A 54 2.43 10.61 -5.00
CA LEU A 54 1.52 10.78 -3.87
C LEU A 54 0.73 9.49 -3.62
N VAL A 55 0.03 9.00 -4.64
CA VAL A 55 -0.83 7.81 -4.54
C VAL A 55 0.01 6.55 -4.27
N ALA A 56 1.19 6.45 -4.88
CA ALA A 56 2.11 5.35 -4.62
C ALA A 56 2.66 5.38 -3.17
N ALA A 57 2.98 6.57 -2.63
CA ALA A 57 3.39 6.72 -1.23
C ALA A 57 2.28 6.28 -0.27
N GLY A 58 1.05 6.79 -0.43
CA GLY A 58 -0.09 6.40 0.40
C GLY A 58 -0.41 4.90 0.32
N ALA A 59 -0.25 4.29 -0.86
CA ALA A 59 -0.37 2.85 -1.01
C ALA A 59 0.74 2.06 -0.29
N GLY A 60 1.98 2.57 -0.35
CA GLY A 60 3.12 2.02 0.39
C GLY A 60 2.94 2.09 1.90
N GLU A 61 2.52 3.24 2.43
CA GLU A 61 2.25 3.44 3.86
C GLU A 61 1.18 2.45 4.35
N SER A 62 0.09 2.31 3.59
CA SER A 62 -1.00 1.39 3.93
C SER A 62 -0.58 -0.08 3.86
N LEU A 63 0.27 -0.48 2.90
CA LEU A 63 0.87 -1.81 2.89
C LEU A 63 1.74 -2.05 4.13
N ALA A 64 2.53 -1.05 4.53
CA ALA A 64 3.38 -1.16 5.72
C ALA A 64 2.56 -1.38 6.99
N GLU A 65 1.47 -0.63 7.19
CA GLU A 65 0.53 -0.86 8.31
C GLU A 65 0.02 -2.30 8.33
N LEU A 66 -0.44 -2.80 7.18
CA LEU A 66 -0.97 -4.16 7.06
C LEU A 66 0.11 -5.23 7.29
N TRP A 67 1.34 -5.03 6.80
CA TRP A 67 2.47 -5.93 7.04
C TRP A 67 2.89 -5.95 8.50
N ILE A 68 2.91 -4.79 9.17
CA ILE A 68 3.19 -4.68 10.60
C ILE A 68 2.13 -5.46 11.39
N VAL A 69 0.85 -5.29 11.09
CA VAL A 69 -0.24 -6.01 11.76
C VAL A 69 -0.12 -7.52 11.56
N ARG A 70 0.23 -7.98 10.35
CA ARG A 70 0.46 -9.40 10.07
C ARG A 70 1.78 -9.94 10.62
N GLY A 71 2.72 -9.08 10.99
CA GLY A 71 4.06 -9.46 11.40
C GLY A 71 4.91 -10.04 10.26
N VAL A 72 4.61 -9.68 9.00
CA VAL A 72 5.36 -10.16 7.83
C VAL A 72 5.29 -9.16 6.68
N VAL A 73 6.45 -8.84 6.10
CA VAL A 73 6.60 -8.07 4.86
C VAL A 73 6.59 -9.02 3.67
N ASP A 74 5.77 -8.73 2.66
CA ASP A 74 5.87 -9.43 1.37
C ASP A 74 7.13 -8.96 0.63
N ARG A 75 8.18 -9.78 0.68
CA ARG A 75 9.48 -9.47 0.08
C ARG A 75 9.39 -9.24 -1.42
N THR A 76 8.56 -10.00 -2.14
CA THR A 76 8.43 -9.87 -3.60
C THR A 76 7.78 -8.54 -3.98
N VAL A 77 6.79 -8.08 -3.22
CA VAL A 77 6.23 -6.75 -3.41
C VAL A 77 7.22 -5.68 -2.99
N PHE A 78 7.87 -5.83 -1.82
CA PHE A 78 8.84 -4.88 -1.29
C PHE A 78 9.97 -4.54 -2.27
N GLU A 79 10.55 -5.55 -2.91
CA GLU A 79 11.64 -5.38 -3.89
C GLU A 79 11.19 -4.66 -5.18
N ARG A 80 9.89 -4.63 -5.45
CA ARG A 80 9.30 -3.99 -6.63
C ARG A 80 8.70 -2.61 -6.36
N LEU A 81 8.70 -2.15 -5.11
CA LEU A 81 8.13 -0.86 -4.75
C LEU A 81 8.84 0.26 -5.50
N VAL A 82 8.05 1.21 -6.00
CA VAL A 82 8.60 2.46 -6.54
C VAL A 82 9.23 3.28 -5.40
N PRO A 83 10.16 4.21 -5.69
CA PRO A 83 10.92 4.91 -4.67
C PRO A 83 10.07 5.59 -3.58
N ALA A 84 8.96 6.24 -3.96
CA ALA A 84 8.04 6.89 -3.03
C ALA A 84 7.40 5.89 -2.05
N ALA A 85 6.79 4.82 -2.58
CA ALA A 85 6.21 3.76 -1.75
C ALA A 85 7.26 3.06 -0.86
N ARG A 86 8.46 2.83 -1.40
CA ARG A 86 9.55 2.19 -0.66
C ARG A 86 10.02 3.05 0.51
N ALA A 87 10.08 4.37 0.34
CA ALA A 87 10.46 5.29 1.40
C ALA A 87 9.48 5.21 2.58
N GLU A 88 8.17 5.22 2.31
CA GLU A 88 7.15 5.10 3.36
C GLU A 88 7.22 3.76 4.08
N VAL A 89 7.34 2.66 3.32
CA VAL A 89 7.47 1.33 3.93
C VAL A 89 8.69 1.24 4.83
N VAL A 90 9.87 1.67 4.34
CA VAL A 90 11.11 1.61 5.12
C VAL A 90 11.00 2.51 6.36
N GLY A 91 10.43 3.71 6.22
CA GLY A 91 10.23 4.63 7.32
C GLY A 91 9.32 4.05 8.41
N LEU A 92 8.13 3.59 8.03
CA LEU A 92 7.12 3.11 8.97
C LEU A 92 7.49 1.76 9.60
N VAL A 93 7.87 0.77 8.77
CA VAL A 93 8.30 -0.54 9.27
C VAL A 93 9.58 -0.40 10.07
N GLY A 94 10.56 0.39 9.62
CA GLY A 94 11.79 0.65 10.35
C GLY A 94 11.55 1.29 11.73
N HIS A 95 10.55 2.17 11.84
CA HIS A 95 10.18 2.78 13.12
C HIS A 95 9.43 1.82 14.07
N ARG A 96 8.49 1.04 13.54
CA ARG A 96 7.51 0.28 14.36
C ARG A 96 7.81 -1.20 14.50
N ALA A 97 8.44 -1.81 13.49
CA ALA A 97 8.75 -3.23 13.44
C ALA A 97 10.02 -3.49 12.61
N PRO A 98 11.19 -2.93 13.00
CA PRO A 98 12.41 -2.98 12.19
C PRO A 98 12.89 -4.39 11.86
N MET A 99 12.55 -5.37 12.72
CA MET A 99 12.86 -6.79 12.50
C MET A 99 12.13 -7.41 11.30
N LEU A 100 11.12 -6.73 10.73
CA LEU A 100 10.40 -7.20 9.55
C LEU A 100 11.01 -6.71 8.23
N LEU A 101 11.91 -5.74 8.26
CA LEU A 101 12.55 -5.25 7.05
C LEU A 101 13.44 -6.36 6.44
N PRO A 102 13.34 -6.62 5.12
CA PRO A 102 14.23 -7.56 4.46
C PRO A 102 15.69 -7.10 4.59
N GLU A 103 16.60 -8.05 4.86
CA GLU A 103 18.05 -7.80 4.78
C GLU A 103 18.44 -7.45 3.34
N GLU A 104 19.38 -6.50 3.20
CA GLU A 104 19.93 -6.04 1.91
C GLU A 104 20.71 -7.13 1.15
#